data_AF-A0A090QCE7-F1
#
_entry.id   AF-A0A090QCE7-F1
#
_cell.length_a   1.000
_cell.length_b   1.000
_cell.length_c   1.000
_cell.angle_alpha   90.00
_cell.angle_beta   90.00
_cell.angle_gamma   90.00
#
_symmetry.space_group_name_H-M   'P 1'
#
loop_
_entity.id
_entity.type
_entity.pdbx_description
1 polymer ?
#
loop_
_entity_poly.entity_id
_entity_poly.type
_entity_poly.pdbx_seq_one_letter_code
_entity_poly.pdbx_strand_id
1 'polypeptide(L)'
;MASGFTNHKSIVLGYGGYEKKKFSILNALIRYETGITAIQYMSYALHGNPYMGVGRNLAYTSKQFYDVSGFIDHMKVLGGDDDLFVNQAATKDNTSVIIEPDAFTVSTPKNTWTKWWTQKRRHINTASHYKGKHKFLLGLYFFSQIGFFIASIVGFIFGINWLYILGLVILRYTIVWLVVGKGLSRFREAILYHLYPF
;
A
#
# COMPACT_ATOMS: atom_id res chain seq x y z
N MET A 1 1.58 18.93 0.09
CA MET A 1 1.31 18.50 1.48
C MET A 1 0.54 19.54 2.27
N ALA A 2 1.03 20.78 2.45
CA ALA A 2 0.34 21.79 3.27
C ALA A 2 -1.12 22.08 2.83
N SER A 3 -1.39 22.06 1.53
CA SER A 3 -2.73 22.22 0.95
C SER A 3 -3.74 21.13 1.35
N GLY A 4 -3.28 20.00 1.88
CA GLY A 4 -4.15 18.91 2.33
C GLY A 4 -4.79 19.15 3.70
N PHE A 5 -4.34 20.15 4.45
CA PHE A 5 -4.90 20.52 5.74
C PHE A 5 -6.14 21.41 5.56
N THR A 6 -7.15 21.16 6.38
CA THR A 6 -8.34 22.01 6.53
C THR A 6 -8.75 22.02 8.00
N ASN A 7 -9.78 22.79 8.37
CA ASN A 7 -10.31 22.79 9.74
C ASN A 7 -10.70 21.40 10.24
N HIS A 8 -11.05 20.47 9.34
CA HIS A 8 -11.43 19.11 9.69
C HIS A 8 -10.34 18.08 9.35
N LYS A 9 -9.41 18.39 8.44
CA LYS A 9 -8.36 17.47 7.98
C LYS A 9 -7.05 17.75 8.70
N SER A 10 -6.70 16.87 9.64
CA SER A 10 -5.51 16.99 10.49
C SER A 10 -4.40 16.01 10.12
N ILE A 11 -4.66 15.05 9.22
CA ILE A 11 -3.71 14.07 8.69
C ILE A 11 -3.75 14.11 7.16
N VAL A 12 -2.58 14.18 6.53
CA VAL A 12 -2.41 14.21 5.07
C VAL A 12 -1.49 13.07 4.65
N LEU A 13 -1.96 12.20 3.78
CA LEU A 13 -1.21 11.08 3.23
C LEU A 13 -0.71 11.42 1.82
N GLY A 14 0.58 11.22 1.56
CA GLY A 14 1.20 11.48 0.27
C GLY A 14 2.03 10.31 -0.25
N TYR A 15 2.38 10.34 -1.53
CA TYR A 15 3.17 9.27 -2.14
C TYR A 15 4.68 9.46 -1.90
N GLY A 16 5.28 8.52 -1.18
CA GLY A 16 6.73 8.45 -1.00
C GLY A 16 7.35 7.41 -1.91
N GLY A 17 7.91 7.84 -3.04
CA GLY A 17 8.53 6.97 -4.03
C GLY A 17 10.00 6.66 -3.75
N TYR A 18 10.61 5.91 -4.67
CA TYR A 18 12.05 5.62 -4.68
C TYR A 18 12.68 6.06 -5.99
N GLU A 19 13.94 6.48 -5.92
CA GLU A 19 14.72 6.84 -7.11
C GLU A 19 14.77 5.68 -8.10
N LYS A 20 14.61 5.98 -9.39
CA LYS A 20 14.75 4.99 -10.47
C LYS A 20 16.23 4.73 -10.74
N LYS A 21 16.67 3.49 -10.56
CA LYS A 21 18.02 3.02 -10.95
C LYS A 21 17.94 2.25 -12.26
N LYS A 22 18.80 2.63 -13.21
CA LYS A 22 18.92 1.92 -14.49
C LYS A 22 19.41 0.49 -14.24
N PHE A 23 18.88 -0.47 -15.01
CA PHE A 23 19.30 -1.87 -15.01
C PHE A 23 19.29 -2.56 -13.63
N SER A 24 18.32 -2.24 -12.76
CA SER A 24 18.19 -2.83 -11.44
C SER A 24 16.82 -3.48 -11.23
N ILE A 25 16.80 -4.82 -11.23
CA ILE A 25 15.58 -5.61 -10.94
C ILE A 25 15.10 -5.36 -9.51
N LEU A 26 16.03 -5.31 -8.54
CA LEU A 26 15.70 -5.02 -7.14
C LEU A 26 15.03 -3.64 -7.00
N ASN A 27 15.52 -2.61 -7.70
CA ASN A 27 14.90 -1.30 -7.67
C ASN A 27 13.50 -1.31 -8.29
N ALA A 28 13.32 -2.01 -9.41
CA ALA A 28 12.01 -2.15 -10.04
C ALA A 28 11.01 -2.82 -9.10
N LEU A 29 11.42 -3.89 -8.40
CA LEU A 29 10.61 -4.57 -7.40
C LEU A 29 10.25 -3.65 -6.22
N ILE A 30 11.23 -2.94 -5.64
CA ILE A 30 11.00 -2.00 -4.53
C ILE A 30 9.99 -0.91 -4.91
N ARG A 31 10.14 -0.33 -6.10
CA ARG A 31 9.24 0.72 -6.61
C ARG A 31 7.84 0.16 -6.88
N TYR A 32 7.77 -1.07 -7.39
CA TYR A 32 6.51 -1.76 -7.64
C TYR A 32 5.76 -2.02 -6.33
N GLU A 33 6.41 -2.64 -5.34
CA GLU A 33 5.82 -2.88 -4.02
C GLU A 33 5.37 -1.57 -3.37
N THR A 34 6.19 -0.52 -3.46
CA THR A 34 5.85 0.81 -2.94
C THR A 34 4.62 1.38 -3.62
N GLY A 35 4.52 1.24 -4.95
CA GLY A 35 3.37 1.68 -5.73
C GLY A 35 2.09 0.91 -5.37
N ILE A 36 2.15 -0.42 -5.29
CA ILE A 36 1.00 -1.25 -4.90
C ILE A 36 0.52 -0.90 -3.48
N THR A 37 1.44 -0.79 -2.53
CA THR A 37 1.11 -0.37 -1.16
C THR A 37 0.48 1.02 -1.14
N ALA A 38 0.99 1.97 -1.93
CA ALA A 38 0.40 3.30 -2.06
C ALA A 38 -1.00 3.28 -2.65
N ILE A 39 -1.25 2.51 -3.71
CA ILE A 39 -2.60 2.30 -4.24
C ILE A 39 -3.51 1.79 -3.12
N GLN A 40 -3.05 0.81 -2.35
CA GLN A 40 -3.86 0.18 -1.31
C GLN A 40 -4.24 1.14 -0.17
N TYR A 41 -3.26 1.74 0.52
CA TYR A 41 -3.58 2.58 1.68
C TYR A 41 -4.29 3.88 1.29
N MET A 42 -3.94 4.48 0.14
CA MET A 42 -4.63 5.68 -0.34
C MET A 42 -6.05 5.37 -0.77
N SER A 43 -6.30 4.24 -1.45
CA SER A 43 -7.66 3.83 -1.81
C SER A 43 -8.51 3.61 -0.57
N TYR A 44 -7.94 3.00 0.47
CA TYR A 44 -8.62 2.81 1.75
C TYR A 44 -8.95 4.14 2.42
N ALA A 45 -8.01 5.08 2.45
CA ALA A 45 -8.24 6.42 2.97
C ALA A 45 -9.32 7.18 2.18
N LEU A 46 -9.30 7.12 0.85
CA LEU A 46 -10.32 7.73 -0.03
C LEU A 46 -11.72 7.13 0.19
N HIS A 47 -11.81 5.85 0.58
CA HIS A 47 -13.07 5.20 0.96
C HIS A 47 -13.41 5.37 2.46
N GLY A 48 -12.74 6.28 3.16
CA GLY A 48 -13.02 6.59 4.57
C GLY A 48 -12.52 5.54 5.56
N ASN A 49 -11.54 4.72 5.19
CA ASN A 49 -10.95 3.71 6.06
C ASN A 49 -9.41 3.77 6.09
N PRO A 50 -8.80 4.94 6.42
CA PRO A 50 -7.35 5.08 6.47
C PRO A 50 -6.75 4.13 7.51
N TYR A 51 -5.66 3.46 7.17
CA TYR A 51 -5.02 2.49 8.06
C TYR A 51 -3.50 2.58 8.14
N MET A 52 -2.87 3.29 7.20
CA MET A 52 -1.43 3.33 7.01
C MET A 52 -1.06 4.63 6.30
N GLY A 53 0.11 5.16 6.61
CA GLY A 53 0.78 6.21 5.86
C GLY A 53 2.29 6.02 6.00
N VAL A 54 3.06 6.51 5.03
CA VAL A 54 4.52 6.32 5.04
C VAL A 54 5.17 7.59 5.55
N GLY A 55 6.04 7.49 6.55
CA GLY A 55 6.68 8.60 7.25
C GLY A 55 7.50 9.51 6.34
N ARG A 56 8.00 8.99 5.22
CA ARG A 56 8.66 9.81 4.18
C ARG A 56 7.71 10.73 3.40
N ASN A 57 6.40 10.54 3.49
CA ASN A 57 5.40 11.44 2.93
C ASN A 57 4.07 11.42 3.71
N LEU A 58 4.17 11.78 4.99
CA LEU A 58 3.06 11.88 5.92
C LEU A 58 3.15 13.24 6.60
N ALA A 59 2.01 13.93 6.72
CA ALA A 59 1.93 15.16 7.50
C ALA A 59 0.74 15.10 8.45
N TYR A 60 0.90 15.63 9.66
CA TYR A 60 -0.16 15.75 10.63
C TYR A 60 0.05 16.99 11.51
N THR A 61 -1.03 17.52 12.08
CA THR A 61 -0.94 18.67 12.99
C THR A 61 -0.35 18.26 14.35
N SER A 62 0.31 19.19 15.03
CA SER A 62 0.81 18.97 16.40
C SER A 62 -0.32 18.59 17.36
N LYS A 63 -1.48 19.25 17.24
CA LYS A 63 -2.68 18.90 18.00
C LYS A 63 -3.05 17.42 17.82
N GLN A 64 -3.16 16.96 16.57
CA GLN A 64 -3.48 15.56 16.30
C GLN A 64 -2.45 14.58 16.88
N PHE A 65 -1.17 14.96 16.90
CA PHE A 65 -0.12 14.16 17.53
C PHE A 65 -0.32 14.04 19.05
N TYR A 66 -0.58 15.16 19.72
CA TYR A 66 -0.78 15.15 21.18
C TYR A 66 -2.12 14.53 21.60
N ASP A 67 -3.18 14.66 20.80
CA ASP A 67 -4.51 14.09 21.08
C ASP A 67 -4.47 12.55 21.21
N VAL A 68 -3.49 11.89 20.59
CA VAL A 68 -3.25 10.43 20.68
C VAL A 68 -2.01 10.07 21.49
N SER A 69 -1.47 11.02 22.28
CA SER A 69 -0.24 10.82 23.07
C SER A 69 0.98 10.42 22.22
N GLY A 70 1.05 10.91 20.99
CA GLY A 70 2.16 10.68 20.08
C GLY A 70 2.34 9.21 19.70
N PHE A 71 3.53 8.66 19.98
CA PHE A 71 3.90 7.28 19.63
C PHE A 71 3.92 6.34 20.85
N ILE A 72 3.41 6.76 22.01
CA ILE A 72 3.54 6.00 23.26
C ILE A 72 2.99 4.57 23.14
N ASP A 73 1.83 4.41 22.49
CA ASP A 73 1.17 3.11 22.30
C ASP A 73 1.95 2.15 21.39
N HIS A 74 2.91 2.67 20.63
CA HIS A 74 3.66 1.93 19.61
C HIS A 74 5.17 1.93 19.86
N MET A 75 5.64 2.59 20.92
CA MET A 75 7.06 2.77 21.23
C MET A 75 7.83 1.46 21.42
N LYS A 76 7.14 0.38 21.81
CA LYS A 76 7.74 -0.96 21.98
C LYS A 76 7.81 -1.76 20.67
N VAL A 77 7.18 -1.29 19.59
CA VAL A 77 7.18 -1.96 18.28
C VAL A 77 8.40 -1.47 17.49
N LEU A 78 9.19 -2.41 16.97
CA LEU A 78 10.40 -2.09 16.20
C LEU A 78 10.03 -1.67 14.76
N GLY A 79 9.72 -0.38 14.59
CA GLY A 79 9.44 0.27 13.31
C GLY A 79 7.97 0.22 12.88
N GLY A 80 7.63 1.09 11.92
CA GLY A 80 6.24 1.28 11.48
C GLY A 80 5.43 2.17 12.42
N ASP A 81 6.11 3.08 13.11
CA ASP A 81 5.54 4.12 13.96
C ASP A 81 4.61 5.05 13.17
N ASP A 82 4.96 5.36 11.93
CA ASP A 82 4.14 6.04 10.94
C ASP A 82 2.85 5.27 10.60
N ASP A 83 2.99 4.00 10.24
CA ASP A 83 1.87 3.13 9.89
C ASP A 83 0.87 3.03 11.05
N LEU A 84 1.40 2.77 12.26
CA LEU A 84 0.61 2.57 13.46
C LEU A 84 -0.03 3.87 13.96
N PHE A 85 0.68 5.00 13.88
CA PHE A 85 0.10 6.30 14.19
C PHE A 85 -1.12 6.60 13.30
N VAL A 86 -1.01 6.38 11.99
CA VAL A 86 -2.15 6.54 11.08
C VAL A 86 -3.23 5.53 11.42
N ASN A 87 -2.87 4.26 11.69
CA ASN A 87 -3.84 3.24 12.08
C ASN A 87 -4.64 3.63 13.33
N GLN A 88 -3.99 4.27 14.30
CA GLN A 88 -4.56 4.72 15.56
C GLN A 88 -5.41 5.99 15.37
N ALA A 89 -4.82 7.04 14.79
CA ALA A 89 -5.32 8.41 14.82
C ALA A 89 -6.20 8.80 13.62
N ALA A 90 -6.07 8.10 12.49
CA ALA A 90 -6.75 8.46 11.26
C ALA A 90 -8.21 7.98 11.24
N THR A 91 -9.07 8.85 10.75
CA THR A 91 -10.50 8.64 10.54
C THR A 91 -10.89 9.14 9.15
N LYS A 92 -12.09 8.75 8.69
CA LYS A 92 -12.65 9.26 7.42
C LYS A 92 -12.72 10.79 7.39
N ASP A 93 -12.99 11.40 8.55
CA ASP A 93 -13.27 12.82 8.65
C ASP A 93 -11.99 13.64 8.74
N ASN A 94 -10.94 13.12 9.38
CA ASN A 94 -9.69 13.86 9.60
C ASN A 94 -8.56 13.61 8.60
N THR A 95 -8.74 12.69 7.65
CA THR A 95 -7.68 12.29 6.72
C THR A 95 -7.93 12.79 5.30
N SER A 96 -6.90 13.37 4.66
CA SER A 96 -6.87 13.71 3.25
C SER A 96 -5.73 12.97 2.53
N VAL A 97 -5.87 12.82 1.21
CA VAL A 97 -4.87 12.18 0.35
C VAL A 97 -4.45 13.20 -0.72
N ILE A 98 -3.15 13.35 -0.91
CA ILE A 98 -2.54 14.26 -1.88
C ILE A 98 -1.73 13.41 -2.87
N ILE A 99 -2.08 13.52 -4.15
CA ILE A 99 -1.47 12.73 -5.25
C ILE A 99 -0.83 13.61 -6.33
N GLU A 100 -0.76 14.91 -6.08
CA GLU A 100 -0.12 15.89 -6.94
C GLU A 100 1.39 15.59 -7.01
N PRO A 101 2.00 15.52 -8.22
CA PRO A 101 3.40 15.16 -8.35
C PRO A 101 4.38 16.03 -7.56
N ASP A 102 4.06 17.31 -7.37
CA ASP A 102 4.89 18.26 -6.63
C ASP A 102 4.89 17.98 -5.11
N ALA A 103 3.96 17.16 -4.63
CA ALA A 103 3.92 16.69 -3.25
C ALA A 103 4.64 15.34 -3.05
N PHE A 104 5.14 14.70 -4.11
CA PHE A 104 5.82 13.42 -3.98
C PHE A 104 7.21 13.60 -3.36
N THR A 105 7.55 12.69 -2.46
CA THR A 105 8.91 12.60 -1.93
C THR A 105 9.61 11.39 -2.54
N VAL A 106 10.94 11.46 -2.64
CA VAL A 106 11.76 10.42 -3.25
C VAL A 106 12.84 10.01 -2.27
N SER A 107 12.95 8.70 -2.03
CA SER A 107 13.96 8.11 -1.16
C SER A 107 14.97 7.27 -1.95
N THR A 108 16.17 7.10 -1.39
CA THR A 108 17.18 6.21 -1.95
C THR A 108 16.80 4.74 -1.67
N PRO A 109 16.74 3.86 -2.69
CA PRO A 109 16.36 2.46 -2.51
C PRO A 109 17.47 1.65 -1.85
N LYS A 110 17.12 0.48 -1.30
CA LYS A 110 18.12 -0.49 -0.83
C LYS A 110 18.89 -1.07 -2.02
N ASN A 111 20.20 -1.27 -1.84
CA ASN A 111 21.09 -1.75 -2.90
C ASN A 111 21.31 -3.27 -2.90
N THR A 112 20.85 -3.98 -1.86
CA THR A 112 21.05 -5.43 -1.73
C THR A 112 19.75 -6.13 -1.34
N TRP A 113 19.58 -7.35 -1.84
CA TRP A 113 18.44 -8.22 -1.55
C TRP A 113 18.30 -8.50 -0.05
N THR A 114 19.41 -8.74 0.65
CA THR A 114 19.40 -8.96 2.11
C THR A 114 18.85 -7.77 2.88
N LYS A 115 19.27 -6.53 2.52
CA LYS A 115 18.77 -5.32 3.17
C LYS A 115 17.29 -5.07 2.88
N TRP A 116 16.85 -5.35 1.66
CA TRP A 116 15.44 -5.28 1.29
C TRP A 116 14.60 -6.32 2.03
N TRP A 117 15.07 -7.56 2.12
CA TRP A 117 14.37 -8.63 2.84
C TRP A 117 14.20 -8.31 4.33
N THR A 118 15.25 -7.81 4.99
CA THR A 118 15.17 -7.34 6.38
C THR A 118 14.15 -6.20 6.52
N GLN A 119 14.09 -5.27 5.56
CA GLN A 119 13.10 -4.20 5.57
C GLN A 119 11.66 -4.76 5.43
N LYS A 120 11.44 -5.68 4.50
CA LYS A 120 10.14 -6.30 4.24
C LYS A 120 9.63 -7.08 5.45
N ARG A 121 10.52 -7.85 6.10
CA ARG A 121 10.18 -8.60 7.33
C ARG A 121 9.72 -7.67 8.47
N ARG A 122 10.37 -6.51 8.65
CA ARG A 122 9.94 -5.53 9.66
C ARG A 122 8.54 -4.99 9.36
N HIS A 123 8.27 -4.65 8.10
CA HIS A 123 6.95 -4.12 7.71
C HIS A 123 5.82 -5.14 7.92
N ILE A 124 6.07 -6.43 7.64
CA ILE A 124 5.12 -7.51 7.92
C ILE A 124 4.83 -7.62 9.42
N ASN A 125 5.85 -7.48 10.26
CA ASN A 125 5.66 -7.52 11.71
C ASN A 125 4.80 -6.35 12.19
N THR A 126 4.98 -5.14 11.66
CA THR A 126 4.14 -3.97 11.98
C THR A 126 2.65 -4.23 11.70
N ALA A 127 2.32 -4.89 10.59
CA ALA A 127 0.93 -5.19 10.23
C ALA A 127 0.19 -6.07 11.26
N SER A 128 0.94 -6.86 12.05
CA SER A 128 0.40 -7.64 13.17
C SER A 128 -0.10 -6.79 14.34
N HIS A 129 0.17 -5.49 14.35
CA HIS A 129 -0.30 -4.53 15.35
C HIS A 129 -1.47 -3.66 14.89
N TYR A 130 -1.93 -3.81 13.64
CA TYR A 130 -3.09 -3.07 13.14
C TYR A 130 -4.40 -3.42 13.86
N LYS A 131 -5.37 -2.50 13.82
CA LYS A 131 -6.76 -2.71 14.23
C LYS A 131 -7.34 -3.95 13.52
N GLY A 132 -8.19 -4.71 14.23
CA GLY A 132 -8.76 -5.98 13.74
C GLY A 132 -9.45 -5.87 12.38
N LYS A 133 -10.23 -4.80 12.16
CA LYS A 133 -10.84 -4.49 10.86
C LYS A 133 -9.82 -4.42 9.72
N HIS A 134 -8.69 -3.72 9.94
CA HIS A 134 -7.66 -3.55 8.93
C HIS A 134 -6.92 -4.85 8.66
N LYS A 135 -6.62 -5.64 9.70
CA LYS A 135 -6.07 -7.00 9.54
C LYS A 135 -7.00 -7.89 8.71
N PHE A 136 -8.30 -7.87 9.00
CA PHE A 136 -9.29 -8.65 8.27
C PHE A 136 -9.35 -8.23 6.79
N LEU A 137 -9.44 -6.93 6.50
CA LEU A 137 -9.52 -6.44 5.12
C LEU A 137 -8.25 -6.72 4.30
N LEU A 138 -7.07 -6.53 4.90
CA LEU A 138 -5.80 -6.87 4.27
C LEU A 138 -5.66 -8.38 4.08
N GLY A 139 -6.04 -9.17 5.09
CA GLY A 139 -6.09 -10.63 5.01
C GLY A 139 -7.02 -11.12 3.92
N LEU A 140 -8.22 -10.54 3.80
CA LEU A 140 -9.18 -10.84 2.74
C LEU A 140 -8.62 -10.52 1.35
N TYR A 141 -7.90 -9.41 1.21
CA TYR A 141 -7.21 -9.08 -0.05
C TYR A 141 -6.21 -10.17 -0.45
N PHE A 142 -5.30 -10.56 0.44
CA PHE A 142 -4.32 -11.62 0.15
C PHE A 142 -4.98 -12.99 -0.06
N PHE A 143 -5.99 -13.32 0.75
CA PHE A 143 -6.75 -14.56 0.62
C PHE A 143 -7.51 -14.63 -0.70
N SER A 144 -8.09 -13.52 -1.17
CA SER A 144 -8.76 -13.47 -2.48
C SER A 144 -7.79 -13.72 -3.64
N GLN A 145 -6.54 -13.26 -3.50
CA GLN A 145 -5.50 -13.46 -4.51
C GLN A 145 -5.06 -14.91 -4.59
N ILE A 146 -4.75 -15.53 -3.46
CA ILE A 146 -4.35 -16.93 -3.39
C ILE A 146 -5.55 -17.85 -3.72
N GLY A 147 -6.71 -17.54 -3.14
CA GLY A 147 -7.95 -18.28 -3.32
C GLY A 147 -8.40 -18.32 -4.78
N PHE A 148 -8.19 -17.26 -5.56
CA PHE A 148 -8.47 -17.28 -6.99
C PHE A 148 -7.62 -18.31 -7.75
N PHE A 149 -6.32 -18.40 -7.45
CA PHE A 149 -5.45 -19.40 -8.06
C PHE A 149 -5.86 -20.82 -7.65
N ILE A 150 -6.12 -21.03 -6.36
CA ILE A 150 -6.58 -22.33 -5.85
C ILE A 150 -7.90 -22.72 -6.52
N ALA A 151 -8.87 -21.82 -6.59
CA ALA A 151 -10.16 -22.08 -7.24
C ALA A 151 -10.00 -22.42 -8.73
N SER A 152 -9.06 -21.76 -9.42
CA SER A 152 -8.75 -22.09 -10.83
C SER A 152 -8.19 -23.50 -10.97
N ILE A 153 -7.22 -23.89 -10.13
CA ILE A 153 -6.63 -25.24 -10.12
C ILE A 153 -7.68 -26.30 -9.77
N VAL A 154 -8.49 -26.04 -8.75
CA VAL A 154 -9.59 -26.91 -8.33
C VAL A 154 -10.60 -27.09 -9.47
N GLY A 155 -10.95 -26.01 -10.17
CA GLY A 155 -11.82 -26.08 -11.34
C GLY A 155 -11.30 -27.02 -12.43
N PHE A 156 -9.99 -27.01 -12.69
CA PHE A 156 -9.36 -27.95 -13.61
C PHE A 156 -9.46 -29.40 -13.13
N ILE A 157 -9.23 -29.65 -11.84
CA ILE A 157 -9.30 -30.99 -11.23
C ILE A 157 -10.72 -31.57 -11.34
N PHE A 158 -11.75 -30.74 -11.14
CA PHE A 158 -13.16 -31.15 -11.25
C PHE A 158 -13.67 -31.21 -12.70
N GLY A 159 -12.82 -30.99 -13.71
CA GLY A 159 -13.18 -31.12 -15.12
C GLY A 159 -14.07 -29.99 -15.64
N ILE A 160 -14.09 -28.82 -14.99
CA ILE A 160 -14.74 -27.63 -15.55
C ILE A 160 -14.06 -27.29 -16.89
N ASN A 161 -14.85 -26.96 -17.90
CA ASN A 161 -14.33 -26.60 -19.22
C ASN A 161 -13.27 -25.49 -19.09
N TRP A 162 -12.05 -25.81 -19.54
CA TRP A 162 -10.89 -24.93 -19.43
C TRP A 162 -11.11 -23.56 -20.08
N LEU A 163 -11.99 -23.45 -21.08
CA LEU A 163 -12.36 -22.17 -21.69
C LEU A 163 -13.02 -21.21 -20.70
N TYR A 164 -13.88 -21.72 -19.79
CA TYR A 164 -14.50 -20.88 -18.77
C TYR A 164 -13.48 -20.43 -17.72
N ILE A 165 -12.61 -21.35 -17.27
CA ILE A 165 -11.54 -21.02 -16.31
C ILE A 165 -10.60 -19.98 -16.93
N LEU A 166 -10.15 -20.21 -18.16
CA LEU A 166 -9.28 -19.28 -18.88
C LEU A 166 -9.95 -17.92 -19.08
N GLY A 167 -11.23 -17.90 -19.47
CA GLY A 167 -12.00 -16.67 -19.62
C GLY A 167 -12.05 -15.85 -18.31
N LEU A 168 -12.29 -16.50 -17.18
CA LEU A 168 -12.28 -15.85 -15.85
C LEU A 168 -10.89 -15.35 -15.45
N VAL A 169 -9.85 -16.14 -15.71
CA VAL A 169 -8.45 -15.75 -15.46
C VAL A 169 -8.10 -14.51 -16.27
N ILE A 170 -8.35 -14.52 -17.57
CA ILE A 170 -8.09 -13.38 -18.45
C ILE A 170 -8.86 -12.16 -17.97
N LEU A 171 -10.17 -12.28 -17.75
CA LEU A 171 -11.02 -11.18 -17.30
C LEU A 171 -10.50 -10.55 -16.01
N ARG A 172 -10.18 -11.37 -14.99
CA ARG A 172 -9.63 -10.88 -13.73
C ARG A 172 -8.32 -10.12 -13.95
N TYR A 173 -7.36 -10.71 -14.67
CA TYR A 173 -6.06 -10.07 -14.87
C TYR A 173 -6.14 -8.82 -15.72
N THR A 174 -7.03 -8.77 -16.71
CA THR A 174 -7.29 -7.54 -17.48
C THR A 174 -7.82 -6.44 -16.56
N ILE A 175 -8.82 -6.73 -15.71
CA ILE A 175 -9.35 -5.73 -14.77
C ILE A 175 -8.25 -5.24 -13.82
N VAL A 176 -7.49 -6.16 -13.23
CA VAL A 176 -6.46 -5.78 -12.25
C VAL A 176 -5.33 -5.00 -12.92
N TRP A 177 -4.88 -5.38 -14.11
CA TRP A 177 -3.88 -4.60 -14.86
C TRP A 177 -4.37 -3.20 -15.19
N LEU A 178 -5.64 -3.02 -15.56
CA LEU A 178 -6.20 -1.69 -15.81
C LEU A 178 -6.22 -0.83 -14.55
N VAL A 179 -6.63 -1.40 -13.41
CA VAL A 179 -6.70 -0.69 -12.12
C VAL A 179 -5.31 -0.35 -11.61
N VAL A 180 -4.41 -1.34 -11.54
CA VAL A 180 -3.03 -1.18 -11.08
C VAL A 180 -2.25 -0.25 -12.01
N GLY A 181 -2.40 -0.42 -13.33
CA GLY A 181 -1.76 0.44 -14.32
C GLY A 181 -2.17 1.91 -14.18
N LYS A 182 -3.48 2.18 -14.01
CA LYS A 182 -3.98 3.53 -13.73
C LYS A 182 -3.51 4.06 -12.38
N GLY A 183 -3.44 3.22 -11.35
CA GLY A 183 -2.93 3.62 -10.04
C GLY A 183 -1.45 4.00 -10.10
N LEU A 184 -0.61 3.14 -10.68
CA LEU A 184 0.82 3.38 -10.85
C LEU A 184 1.09 4.59 -11.76
N SER A 185 0.25 4.86 -12.76
CA SER A 185 0.42 6.04 -13.61
C SER A 185 0.22 7.35 -12.84
N ARG A 186 -0.65 7.38 -11.83
CA ARG A 186 -0.79 8.54 -10.91
C ARG A 186 0.52 8.83 -10.17
N PHE A 187 1.30 7.81 -9.89
CA PHE A 187 2.58 7.92 -9.20
C PHE A 187 3.79 8.09 -10.14
N ARG A 188 3.57 8.31 -11.44
CA ARG A 188 4.60 8.33 -12.49
C ARG A 188 5.41 7.02 -12.57
N GLU A 189 4.76 5.91 -12.22
CA GLU A 189 5.33 4.57 -12.15
C GLU A 189 4.68 3.59 -13.14
N ALA A 190 4.03 4.10 -14.20
CA ALA A 190 3.24 3.30 -15.13
C ALA A 190 3.98 2.05 -15.65
N ILE A 191 5.26 2.15 -16.01
CA ILE A 191 6.03 1.02 -16.57
C ILE A 191 6.10 -0.22 -15.65
N LEU A 192 5.82 -0.06 -14.36
CA LEU A 192 5.86 -1.15 -13.39
C LEU A 192 4.61 -2.04 -13.41
N TYR A 193 3.54 -1.69 -14.14
CA TYR A 193 2.34 -2.56 -14.18
C TYR A 193 2.64 -3.95 -14.76
N HIS A 194 3.65 -4.07 -15.62
CA HIS A 194 4.12 -5.36 -16.17
C HIS A 194 4.65 -6.32 -15.11
N LEU A 195 5.02 -5.82 -13.93
CA LEU A 195 5.44 -6.64 -12.80
C LEU A 195 4.24 -7.24 -12.05
N TYR A 196 2.98 -6.91 -12.36
CA TYR A 196 1.85 -7.62 -11.78
C TYR A 196 1.62 -8.97 -12.49
N PRO A 197 1.43 -10.11 -11.80
CA PRO A 197 1.13 -10.28 -10.36
C PRO A 197 2.33 -10.73 -9.49
N PHE A 198 3.56 -10.32 -9.83
CA PHE A 198 4.77 -10.68 -9.08
C PHE A 198 4.83 -10.01 -7.70
#